data_AF-A0A358QTC0-F1
#
_entry.id   AF-A0A358QTC0-F1
#
_cell.length_a   1.000
_cell.length_b   1.000
_cell.length_c   1.000
_cell.angle_alpha   90.00
_cell.angle_beta   90.00
_cell.angle_gamma   90.00
#
_symmetry.space_group_name_H-M   'P 1'
#
loop_
_entity.id
_entity.type
_entity.pdbx_description
1 polymer ?
#
loop_
_entity_poly.entity_id
_entity_poly.type
_entity_poly.pdbx_seq_one_letter_code
_entity_poly.pdbx_strand_id
1 'polypeptide(L)'
;MLKDIFLNTKRLRWIYMPYTYMLRCSDGSYYTGWTTDLEARLKAHNAGKGAHYTKTRLPVLLVYWEPQQDRSLAQSREAFIRKLRREQKEKLITAFESRHTLAACPFCDHQATAGAMAQKGTVFAIEDRYPVTPGHLLIIPLRHTPDYFSMTPRERRDAEDLIKRLRDKITGSDPSVTGFNIGINCGCDAGQTIMHAHIHLIPRRRGDTASPRGGVRGVIPGKMSYLEDN
;
A
#
# COMPACT_ATOMS: atom_id res chain seq x y z
N MET A 1 3.18 -21.16 -55.23
CA MET A 1 2.13 -20.83 -56.22
C MET A 1 0.83 -21.42 -55.68
N LEU A 2 0.03 -20.61 -54.98
CA LEU A 2 -1.33 -20.19 -55.39
C LEU A 2 -2.38 -21.28 -55.12
N LYS A 3 -3.54 -21.06 -54.51
CA LYS A 3 -4.28 -19.86 -54.10
C LYS A 3 -5.50 -20.34 -53.29
N ASP A 4 -5.83 -19.60 -52.25
CA ASP A 4 -7.19 -19.27 -51.79
C ASP A 4 -8.19 -20.39 -51.49
N ILE A 5 -8.47 -20.59 -50.19
CA ILE A 5 -9.80 -20.24 -49.67
C ILE A 5 -9.65 -19.40 -48.40
N PHE A 6 -10.00 -18.13 -48.56
CA PHE A 6 -10.00 -17.03 -47.61
C PHE A 6 -11.01 -17.23 -46.46
N LEU A 7 -10.62 -16.68 -45.30
CA LEU A 7 -11.46 -16.05 -44.27
C LEU A 7 -12.65 -16.83 -43.69
N ASN A 8 -12.41 -17.48 -42.55
CA ASN A 8 -13.38 -17.39 -41.45
C ASN A 8 -12.68 -17.31 -40.09
N THR A 9 -11.90 -16.26 -39.90
CA THR A 9 -11.53 -15.78 -38.57
C THR A 9 -12.79 -15.26 -37.87
N LYS A 10 -13.60 -16.17 -37.30
CA LYS A 10 -14.50 -15.79 -36.20
C LYS A 10 -13.62 -15.36 -35.04
N ARG A 11 -13.41 -14.04 -34.99
CA ARG A 11 -12.89 -13.23 -33.88
C ARG A 11 -12.85 -14.01 -32.57
N LEU A 12 -11.64 -14.30 -32.08
CA LEU A 12 -11.40 -14.39 -30.65
C LEU A 12 -11.80 -13.03 -30.07
N ARG A 13 -13.05 -12.96 -29.61
CA ARG A 13 -13.66 -11.79 -29.00
C ARG A 13 -12.98 -11.65 -27.65
N TRP A 14 -11.88 -10.89 -27.61
CA TRP A 14 -11.33 -10.36 -26.36
C TRP A 14 -12.50 -9.79 -25.57
N ILE A 15 -12.83 -10.42 -24.44
CA ILE A 15 -13.95 -10.02 -23.60
C ILE A 15 -13.52 -8.70 -22.94
N TYR A 16 -13.73 -7.59 -23.64
CA TYR A 16 -13.57 -6.26 -23.06
C TYR A 16 -14.68 -6.08 -22.03
N MET A 17 -14.35 -6.28 -20.76
CA MET A 17 -15.25 -6.00 -19.64
C MET A 17 -15.38 -4.48 -19.48
N PRO A 18 -16.58 -3.90 -19.56
CA PRO A 18 -16.79 -2.51 -19.25
C PRO A 18 -16.55 -2.23 -17.75
N TYR A 19 -16.16 -1.02 -17.43
CA TYR A 19 -15.92 -0.56 -16.06
C TYR A 19 -16.83 0.60 -15.73
N THR A 20 -17.36 0.62 -14.50
CA THR A 20 -17.93 1.83 -13.91
C THR A 20 -16.90 2.45 -12.98
N TYR A 21 -16.76 3.78 -12.99
CA TYR A 21 -15.71 4.47 -12.26
C TYR A 21 -16.18 5.79 -11.63
N MET A 22 -15.44 6.24 -10.62
CA MET A 22 -15.59 7.55 -10.00
C MET A 22 -14.28 8.32 -10.01
N LEU A 23 -14.36 9.60 -10.36
CA LEU A 23 -13.25 10.53 -10.30
C LEU A 23 -13.51 11.58 -9.22
N ARG A 24 -12.48 11.92 -8.45
CA ARG A 24 -12.46 13.11 -7.61
C ARG A 24 -11.87 14.27 -8.41
N CYS A 25 -12.63 15.35 -8.52
CA CYS A 25 -12.21 16.57 -9.21
C CYS A 25 -11.42 17.49 -8.28
N SER A 26 -10.74 18.49 -8.83
CA SER A 26 -9.92 19.44 -8.05
C SER A 26 -10.72 20.28 -7.04
N ASP A 27 -12.01 20.52 -7.29
CA ASP A 27 -12.93 21.16 -6.34
C ASP A 27 -13.49 20.20 -5.27
N GLY A 28 -13.01 18.95 -5.23
CA GLY A 28 -13.47 17.92 -4.30
C GLY A 28 -14.85 17.34 -4.63
N SER A 29 -15.44 17.66 -5.79
CA SER A 29 -16.65 17.01 -6.31
C SER A 29 -16.35 15.65 -6.93
N TYR A 30 -17.39 14.83 -7.11
CA TYR A 30 -17.27 13.49 -7.69
C TYR A 30 -17.97 13.40 -9.05
N TYR A 31 -17.24 12.94 -10.06
CA TYR A 31 -17.78 12.56 -11.36
C TYR A 31 -17.88 11.04 -11.44
N THR A 32 -18.95 10.52 -12.05
CA THR A 32 -19.17 9.08 -12.26
C THR A 32 -19.38 8.83 -13.74
N GLY A 33 -18.76 7.77 -14.26
CA GLY A 33 -18.92 7.36 -15.66
C GLY A 33 -18.67 5.87 -15.85
N TRP A 34 -18.75 5.40 -17.09
CA TRP A 34 -18.30 4.07 -17.49
C TRP A 34 -17.43 4.12 -18.74
N THR A 35 -16.62 3.10 -18.97
CA THR A 35 -15.73 2.97 -20.12
C THR A 35 -15.35 1.51 -20.35
N THR A 36 -14.91 1.15 -21.55
CA THR A 36 -14.26 -0.16 -21.81
C THR A 36 -12.75 -0.11 -21.62
N ASP A 37 -12.19 1.09 -21.45
CA ASP A 37 -10.76 1.33 -21.22
C ASP A 37 -10.62 2.45 -20.17
N LEU A 38 -10.24 2.07 -18.95
CA LEU A 38 -10.08 2.98 -17.80
C LEU A 38 -8.91 3.93 -17.98
N GLU A 39 -7.77 3.42 -18.44
CA GLU A 39 -6.53 4.17 -18.52
C GLU A 39 -6.62 5.24 -19.61
N ALA A 40 -7.05 4.87 -20.82
CA ALA A 40 -7.25 5.81 -21.92
C ALA A 40 -8.29 6.88 -21.54
N ARG A 41 -9.35 6.48 -20.82
CA ARG A 41 -10.40 7.40 -20.38
C ARG A 41 -9.89 8.40 -19.34
N LEU A 42 -9.10 7.97 -18.36
CA LEU A 42 -8.52 8.84 -17.35
C LEU A 42 -7.54 9.85 -17.99
N LYS A 43 -6.69 9.40 -18.92
CA LYS A 43 -5.80 10.27 -19.71
C LYS A 43 -6.60 11.33 -20.49
N ALA A 44 -7.69 10.93 -21.14
CA ALA A 44 -8.54 11.86 -21.88
C ALA A 44 -9.18 12.93 -20.97
N HIS A 45 -9.65 12.56 -19.77
CA HIS A 45 -10.16 13.53 -18.80
C HIS A 45 -9.10 14.55 -18.39
N ASN A 46 -7.92 14.10 -17.97
CA ASN A 46 -6.83 14.98 -17.53
C ASN A 46 -6.22 15.83 -18.65
N ALA A 47 -6.39 15.43 -19.91
CA ALA A 47 -6.05 16.25 -21.08
C ALA A 47 -7.15 17.26 -21.47
N GLY A 48 -8.23 17.39 -20.70
CA GLY A 48 -9.36 18.27 -21.01
C GLY A 48 -10.25 17.80 -22.19
N LYS A 49 -10.05 16.56 -22.65
CA LYS A 49 -10.79 15.90 -23.75
C LYS A 49 -11.87 14.93 -23.23
N GLY A 50 -12.09 14.90 -21.91
CA GLY A 50 -13.11 14.08 -21.26
C GLY A 50 -14.49 14.73 -21.25
N ALA A 51 -15.31 14.36 -20.27
CA ALA A 51 -16.64 14.94 -20.11
C ALA A 51 -16.59 16.46 -19.86
N HIS A 52 -17.57 17.20 -20.38
CA HIS A 52 -17.71 18.65 -20.17
C HIS A 52 -17.63 19.01 -18.68
N TYR A 53 -18.28 18.21 -17.81
CA TYR A 53 -18.27 18.40 -16.36
C TYR A 53 -16.87 18.46 -15.75
N THR A 54 -15.97 17.58 -16.18
CA THR A 54 -14.60 17.47 -15.65
C THR A 54 -13.63 18.45 -16.28
N LYS A 55 -13.93 18.98 -17.49
CA LYS A 55 -13.01 19.82 -18.27
C LYS A 55 -12.57 21.09 -17.52
N THR A 56 -13.44 21.64 -16.67
CA THR A 56 -13.16 22.82 -15.85
C THR A 56 -12.73 22.50 -14.42
N ARG A 57 -12.52 21.22 -14.08
CA ARG A 57 -12.26 20.74 -12.70
C ARG A 57 -11.09 19.76 -12.64
N LEU A 58 -10.06 20.07 -13.42
CA LEU A 58 -8.83 19.31 -13.50
C LEU A 58 -7.83 19.77 -12.41
N PRO A 59 -6.86 18.92 -12.03
CA PRO A 59 -6.76 17.50 -12.39
C PRO A 59 -7.86 16.66 -11.73
N VAL A 60 -8.14 15.51 -12.32
CA VAL A 60 -9.04 14.49 -11.76
C VAL A 60 -8.26 13.26 -11.35
N LEU A 61 -8.64 12.68 -10.22
CA LEU A 61 -8.06 11.46 -9.66
C LEU A 61 -9.06 10.32 -9.73
N LEU A 62 -8.63 9.14 -10.19
CA LEU A 62 -9.46 7.92 -10.14
C LEU A 62 -9.51 7.41 -8.70
N VAL A 63 -10.70 7.42 -8.10
CA VAL A 63 -10.90 7.06 -6.67
C VAL A 63 -11.72 5.79 -6.48
N TYR A 64 -12.36 5.29 -7.54
CA TYR A 64 -13.15 4.06 -7.52
C TYR A 64 -13.29 3.51 -8.92
N TRP A 65 -13.24 2.19 -9.08
CA TRP A 65 -13.69 1.51 -10.29
C TRP A 65 -14.16 0.08 -10.00
N GLU A 66 -15.01 -0.48 -10.86
CA GLU A 66 -15.39 -1.89 -10.79
C GLU A 66 -15.72 -2.44 -12.19
N PRO A 67 -15.31 -3.68 -12.51
CA PRO A 67 -15.66 -4.32 -13.77
C PRO A 67 -17.15 -4.70 -13.78
N GLN A 68 -17.72 -4.76 -14.97
CA GLN A 68 -19.12 -5.11 -15.23
C GLN A 68 -19.17 -6.16 -16.33
N GLN A 69 -20.19 -7.01 -16.31
CA GLN A 69 -20.29 -8.11 -17.28
C GLN A 69 -20.57 -7.59 -18.70
N ASP A 70 -21.31 -6.48 -18.80
CA ASP A 70 -21.65 -5.85 -20.07
C ASP A 70 -21.94 -4.35 -19.93
N ARG A 71 -22.22 -3.71 -21.07
CA ARG A 71 -22.48 -2.27 -21.16
C ARG A 71 -23.77 -1.87 -20.42
N SER A 72 -24.81 -2.69 -20.46
CA SER A 72 -26.10 -2.38 -19.84
C SER A 72 -25.94 -2.31 -18.32
N LEU A 73 -25.22 -3.27 -17.74
CA LEU A 73 -24.90 -3.27 -16.32
C LEU A 73 -24.01 -2.09 -15.93
N ALA A 74 -23.02 -1.73 -16.74
CA ALA A 74 -22.20 -0.54 -16.48
C ALA A 74 -22.99 0.77 -16.48
N GLN A 75 -23.91 0.94 -17.42
CA GLN A 75 -24.79 2.10 -17.46
C GLN A 75 -25.78 2.13 -16.28
N SER A 76 -26.36 0.98 -15.93
CA SER A 76 -27.23 0.84 -14.76
C SER A 76 -26.47 1.18 -13.47
N ARG A 77 -25.24 0.70 -13.35
CA ARG A 77 -24.38 0.95 -12.19
C ARG A 77 -23.94 2.40 -12.10
N GLU A 78 -23.56 3.02 -13.22
CA GLU A 78 -23.29 4.47 -13.29
C GLU A 78 -24.50 5.27 -12.79
N ALA A 79 -25.71 4.96 -13.30
CA ALA A 79 -26.94 5.64 -12.91
C ALA A 79 -27.25 5.46 -11.41
N PHE A 80 -27.03 4.27 -10.86
CA PHE A 80 -27.16 4.01 -9.44
C PHE A 80 -26.18 4.87 -8.62
N ILE A 81 -24.88 4.85 -8.94
CA ILE A 81 -23.85 5.59 -8.20
C ILE A 81 -24.09 7.11 -8.31
N ARG A 82 -24.55 7.61 -9.46
CA ARG A 82 -24.87 9.04 -9.64
C ARG A 82 -25.93 9.54 -8.65
N LYS A 83 -26.91 8.69 -8.32
CA LYS A 83 -28.00 9.00 -7.35
C LYS A 83 -27.56 8.93 -5.88
N LEU A 84 -26.39 8.36 -5.58
CA LEU A 84 -25.89 8.28 -4.21
C LEU A 84 -25.55 9.67 -3.66
N ARG A 85 -25.85 9.87 -2.38
CA ARG A 85 -25.39 11.04 -1.61
C ARG A 85 -23.87 11.02 -1.48
N ARG A 86 -23.27 12.18 -1.19
CA ARG A 86 -21.81 12.32 -1.01
C ARG A 86 -21.23 11.30 -0.03
N GLU A 87 -21.84 11.19 1.15
CA GLU A 87 -21.43 10.25 2.20
C GLU A 87 -21.46 8.77 1.72
N GLN A 88 -22.44 8.40 0.90
CA GLN A 88 -22.55 7.04 0.36
C GLN A 88 -21.48 6.77 -0.71
N LYS A 89 -21.11 7.78 -1.51
CA LYS A 89 -20.00 7.70 -2.47
C LYS A 89 -18.66 7.56 -1.74
N GLU A 90 -18.45 8.33 -0.68
CA GLU A 90 -17.26 8.24 0.17
C GLU A 90 -17.14 6.86 0.81
N LYS A 91 -18.24 6.28 1.32
CA LYS A 91 -18.27 4.89 1.79
C LYS A 91 -17.85 3.88 0.73
N LEU A 92 -18.30 4.03 -0.52
CA LEU A 92 -17.87 3.17 -1.63
C LEU A 92 -16.37 3.31 -1.94
N ILE A 93 -15.86 4.55 -1.98
CA ILE A 93 -14.43 4.83 -2.19
C ILE A 93 -13.61 4.20 -1.08
N THR A 94 -13.93 4.47 0.18
CA THR A 94 -13.19 3.91 1.32
C THR A 94 -13.23 2.38 1.32
N ALA A 95 -14.36 1.76 1.02
CA ALA A 95 -14.45 0.30 0.91
C ALA A 95 -13.62 -0.25 -0.26
N PHE A 96 -13.60 0.45 -1.39
CA PHE A 96 -12.80 0.09 -2.57
C PHE A 96 -11.31 0.21 -2.32
N GLU A 97 -10.86 1.33 -1.77
CA GLU A 97 -9.48 1.58 -1.34
C GLU A 97 -9.07 0.52 -0.33
N SER A 98 -9.91 0.22 0.67
CA SER A 98 -9.59 -0.81 1.67
C SER A 98 -9.37 -2.17 1.00
N ARG A 99 -10.24 -2.60 0.07
CA ARG A 99 -10.09 -3.87 -0.65
C ARG A 99 -8.87 -3.91 -1.57
N HIS A 100 -8.59 -2.82 -2.29
CA HIS A 100 -7.45 -2.77 -3.23
C HIS A 100 -6.11 -2.63 -2.50
N THR A 101 -6.06 -1.84 -1.43
CA THR A 101 -4.90 -1.75 -0.56
C THR A 101 -4.64 -3.09 0.14
N LEU A 102 -5.69 -3.80 0.61
CA LEU A 102 -5.54 -5.16 1.14
C LEU A 102 -5.02 -6.15 0.09
N ALA A 103 -5.54 -6.10 -1.14
CA ALA A 103 -5.15 -7.02 -2.21
C ALA A 103 -3.72 -6.77 -2.75
N ALA A 104 -3.21 -5.53 -2.64
CA ALA A 104 -1.87 -5.16 -3.07
C ALA A 104 -0.84 -5.10 -1.92
N CYS A 105 -1.28 -5.17 -0.66
CA CYS A 105 -0.38 -5.08 0.48
C CYS A 105 0.39 -6.40 0.65
N PRO A 106 1.74 -6.39 0.59
CA PRO A 106 2.55 -7.60 0.72
C PRO A 106 2.45 -8.25 2.10
N PHE A 107 1.97 -7.53 3.12
CA PHE A 107 1.78 -8.06 4.47
C PHE A 107 0.36 -8.59 4.74
N CYS A 108 -0.60 -8.30 3.85
CA CYS A 108 -1.97 -8.81 3.99
C CYS A 108 -2.21 -10.12 3.24
N ASP A 109 -1.34 -10.47 2.31
CA ASP A 109 -1.37 -11.78 1.67
C ASP A 109 -1.07 -12.87 2.72
N HIS A 110 -1.92 -13.89 2.77
CA HIS A 110 -1.86 -14.98 3.75
C HIS A 110 -0.53 -15.75 3.72
N GLN A 111 0.26 -15.63 2.63
CA GLN A 111 1.62 -16.16 2.58
C GLN A 111 2.59 -15.46 3.53
N ALA A 112 2.41 -14.17 3.83
CA ALA A 112 3.24 -13.44 4.79
C ALA A 112 3.10 -14.01 6.21
N THR A 113 1.90 -14.45 6.59
CA THR A 113 1.67 -15.14 7.87
C THR A 113 2.22 -16.56 7.87
N ALA A 114 2.21 -17.25 6.73
CA ALA A 114 2.78 -18.59 6.60
C ALA A 114 4.32 -18.61 6.79
N GLY A 115 4.99 -17.48 6.50
CA GLY A 115 6.42 -17.26 6.77
C GLY A 115 6.73 -16.64 8.14
N ALA A 116 5.75 -16.50 9.03
CA ALA A 116 5.95 -15.86 10.33
C ALA A 116 6.87 -16.69 11.23
N MET A 117 7.99 -16.09 11.68
CA MET A 117 8.90 -16.70 12.65
C MET A 117 8.29 -16.80 14.04
N ALA A 118 7.37 -15.88 14.35
CA ALA A 118 6.79 -15.72 15.67
C ALA A 118 5.49 -14.92 15.58
N GLN A 119 4.55 -15.23 16.47
CA GLN A 119 3.31 -14.46 16.62
C GLN A 119 3.05 -14.16 18.09
N LYS A 120 2.35 -13.05 18.36
CA LYS A 120 1.81 -12.68 19.68
C LYS A 120 0.49 -11.95 19.46
N GLY A 121 -0.62 -12.59 19.84
CA GLY A 121 -1.94 -11.98 19.78
C GLY A 121 -2.25 -11.40 18.40
N THR A 122 -2.32 -10.08 18.33
CA THR A 122 -2.69 -9.29 17.14
C THR A 122 -1.55 -8.97 16.18
N VAL A 123 -0.32 -9.41 16.45
CA VAL A 123 0.86 -9.13 15.61
C VAL A 123 1.68 -10.39 15.34
N PHE A 124 2.46 -10.37 14.26
CA PHE A 124 3.42 -11.40 13.88
C PHE A 124 4.76 -10.77 13.49
N ALA A 125 5.81 -11.59 13.40
CA ALA A 125 7.14 -11.18 12.99
C ALA A 125 7.69 -12.03 11.85
N ILE A 126 8.34 -11.38 10.91
CA ILE A 126 9.05 -11.97 9.75
C ILE A 126 10.46 -11.38 9.65
N GLU A 127 11.35 -12.06 8.93
CA GLU A 127 12.63 -11.47 8.55
C GLU A 127 12.43 -10.41 7.46
N ASP A 128 13.18 -9.32 7.53
CA ASP A 128 13.23 -8.35 6.44
C ASP A 128 13.98 -8.96 5.25
N ARG A 129 13.40 -8.85 4.05
CA ARG A 129 14.00 -9.34 2.80
C ARG A 129 15.25 -8.54 2.40
N TYR A 130 15.35 -7.29 2.85
CA TYR A 130 16.47 -6.38 2.61
C TYR A 130 17.00 -5.89 3.96
N PRO A 131 17.64 -6.78 4.74
CA PRO A 131 18.02 -6.48 6.12
C PRO A 131 19.07 -5.38 6.20
N VAL A 132 18.90 -4.42 7.13
CA VAL A 132 19.94 -3.41 7.43
C VAL A 132 21.17 -4.09 8.04
N THR A 133 20.95 -5.07 8.91
CA THR A 133 21.96 -5.96 9.47
C THR A 133 21.40 -7.38 9.57
N PRO A 134 22.25 -8.43 9.59
CA PRO A 134 21.77 -9.81 9.73
C PRO A 134 20.91 -10.02 10.98
N GLY A 135 19.72 -10.59 10.79
CA GLY A 135 18.71 -10.78 11.83
C GLY A 135 17.69 -9.64 11.97
N HIS A 136 17.63 -8.71 11.02
CA HIS A 136 16.61 -7.66 10.97
C HIS A 136 15.20 -8.24 10.81
N LEU A 137 14.32 -7.95 11.77
CA LEU A 137 12.93 -8.40 11.79
C LEU A 137 11.96 -7.24 11.59
N LEU A 138 10.80 -7.57 11.04
CA LEU A 138 9.62 -6.70 10.97
C LEU A 138 8.52 -7.26 11.87
N ILE A 139 7.98 -6.44 12.77
CA ILE A 139 6.82 -6.75 13.60
C ILE A 139 5.60 -6.05 13.03
N ILE A 140 4.58 -6.83 12.66
CA ILE A 140 3.49 -6.41 11.78
C ILE A 140 2.14 -6.80 12.40
N PRO A 141 1.15 -5.90 12.49
CA PRO A 141 -0.19 -6.25 12.91
C PRO A 141 -0.89 -7.11 11.86
N LEU A 142 -1.66 -8.09 12.31
CA LEU A 142 -2.47 -8.95 11.43
C LEU A 142 -3.54 -8.13 10.69
N ARG A 143 -4.10 -7.12 11.35
CA ARG A 143 -5.03 -6.18 10.73
C ARG A 143 -4.23 -5.17 9.91
N HIS A 144 -4.69 -4.92 8.69
CA HIS A 144 -4.16 -3.82 7.89
C HIS A 144 -4.45 -2.49 8.57
N THR A 145 -3.38 -1.79 8.92
CA THR A 145 -3.42 -0.46 9.51
C THR A 145 -2.25 0.32 8.94
N PRO A 146 -2.46 1.54 8.42
CA PRO A 146 -1.49 2.18 7.55
C PRO A 146 -0.17 2.51 8.25
N ASP A 147 -0.21 2.88 9.53
CA ASP A 147 0.95 3.32 10.30
C ASP A 147 0.78 3.05 11.80
N TYR A 148 1.80 3.43 12.59
CA TYR A 148 1.79 3.30 14.05
C TYR A 148 0.62 4.04 14.72
N PHE A 149 0.27 5.23 14.21
CA PHE A 149 -0.78 6.07 14.81
C PHE A 149 -2.16 5.45 14.66
N SER A 150 -2.34 4.63 13.64
CA SER A 150 -3.58 3.89 13.35
C SER A 150 -3.67 2.53 14.08
N MET A 151 -2.59 2.10 14.75
CA MET A 151 -2.61 0.88 15.57
C MET A 151 -3.45 1.06 16.83
N THR A 152 -4.25 0.05 17.12
CA THR A 152 -5.00 -0.04 18.38
C THR A 152 -4.06 -0.14 19.59
N PRO A 153 -4.52 0.23 20.80
CA PRO A 153 -3.71 0.05 22.02
C PRO A 153 -3.30 -1.41 22.26
N ARG A 154 -4.13 -2.37 21.83
CA ARG A 154 -3.81 -3.79 21.95
C ARG A 154 -2.70 -4.21 21.00
N GLU A 155 -2.76 -3.81 19.74
CA GLU A 155 -1.72 -4.08 18.74
C GLU A 155 -0.37 -3.52 19.18
N ARG A 156 -0.34 -2.32 19.76
CA ARG A 156 0.90 -1.74 20.30
C ARG A 156 1.49 -2.52 21.48
N ARG A 157 0.64 -2.98 22.40
CA ARG A 157 1.08 -3.84 23.53
C ARG A 157 1.58 -5.20 23.06
N ASP A 158 0.85 -5.84 22.16
CA ASP A 158 1.26 -7.14 21.61
C ASP A 158 2.58 -7.03 20.82
N ALA A 159 2.80 -5.92 20.10
CA ALA A 159 4.06 -5.61 19.44
C ALA A 159 5.21 -5.42 20.42
N GLU A 160 5.02 -4.65 21.48
CA GLU A 160 6.03 -4.44 22.52
C GLU A 160 6.45 -5.76 23.18
N ASP A 161 5.48 -6.61 23.54
CA ASP A 161 5.72 -7.94 24.08
C ASP A 161 6.53 -8.80 23.11
N LEU A 162 6.17 -8.79 21.82
CA LEU A 162 6.86 -9.58 20.80
C LEU A 162 8.28 -9.09 20.57
N ILE A 163 8.51 -7.78 20.55
CA ILE A 163 9.84 -7.17 20.42
C ILE A 163 10.75 -7.61 21.57
N LYS A 164 10.28 -7.55 22.82
CA LYS A 164 11.05 -7.99 24.00
C LYS A 164 11.45 -9.47 23.87
N ARG A 165 10.49 -10.33 23.54
CA ARG A 165 10.72 -11.77 23.36
C ARG A 165 11.75 -12.05 22.26
N LEU A 166 11.62 -11.38 21.11
CA LEU A 166 12.53 -11.60 19.97
C LEU A 166 13.93 -11.06 20.25
N ARG A 167 14.04 -9.91 20.92
CA ARG A 167 15.32 -9.37 21.40
C ARG A 167 16.05 -10.38 22.28
N ASP A 168 15.38 -10.95 23.28
CA ASP A 168 15.99 -11.93 24.18
C ASP A 168 16.38 -13.22 23.45
N LYS A 169 15.55 -13.68 22.51
CA LYS A 169 15.87 -14.82 21.64
C LYS A 169 17.13 -14.55 20.81
N ILE A 170 17.21 -13.39 20.15
CA ILE A 170 18.34 -13.01 19.30
C ILE A 170 19.63 -12.94 20.11
N THR A 171 19.62 -12.19 21.22
CA THR A 171 20.81 -12.07 22.09
C THR A 171 21.23 -13.40 22.71
N GLY A 172 20.27 -14.27 23.04
CA GLY A 172 20.57 -15.63 23.52
C GLY A 172 21.21 -16.53 22.44
N SER A 173 20.87 -16.32 21.17
CA SER A 173 21.42 -17.10 20.05
C SER A 173 22.70 -16.53 19.42
N ASP A 174 22.89 -15.22 19.48
CA ASP A 174 24.04 -14.51 18.92
C ASP A 174 24.58 -13.49 19.93
N PRO A 175 25.57 -13.90 20.76
CA PRO A 175 26.18 -13.03 21.76
C PRO A 175 26.94 -11.82 21.17
N SER A 176 27.22 -11.79 19.86
CA SER A 176 27.85 -10.63 19.22
C SER A 176 26.90 -9.44 19.08
N VAL A 177 25.58 -9.69 19.16
CA VAL A 177 24.55 -8.64 19.16
C VAL A 177 24.57 -7.95 20.53
N THR A 178 25.00 -6.69 20.51
CA THR A 178 25.23 -5.88 21.71
C THR A 178 24.32 -4.66 21.80
N GLY A 179 23.51 -4.41 20.76
CA GLY A 179 22.53 -3.34 20.75
C GLY A 179 21.41 -3.62 19.76
N PHE A 180 20.42 -2.74 19.73
CA PHE A 180 19.31 -2.80 18.78
C PHE A 180 18.92 -1.39 18.34
N ASN A 181 18.49 -1.24 17.09
CA ASN A 181 17.63 -0.13 16.70
C ASN A 181 16.20 -0.63 16.56
N ILE A 182 15.27 0.14 17.09
CA ILE A 182 13.84 -0.06 16.90
C ILE A 182 13.33 1.18 16.19
N GLY A 183 12.61 0.99 15.08
CA GLY A 183 12.15 2.09 14.23
C GLY A 183 10.84 1.78 13.56
N ILE A 184 10.08 2.83 13.24
CA ILE A 184 8.88 2.75 12.43
C ILE A 184 8.77 4.04 11.62
N ASN A 185 8.42 3.91 10.34
CA ASN A 185 8.16 5.05 9.47
C ASN A 185 6.64 5.21 9.34
N CYS A 186 6.15 6.43 9.52
CA CYS A 186 4.74 6.77 9.39
C CYS A 186 4.58 7.82 8.28
N GLY A 187 4.03 7.42 7.15
CA GLY A 187 3.86 8.27 5.96
C GLY A 187 5.05 8.22 5.00
N CYS A 188 4.79 8.56 3.73
CA CYS A 188 5.77 8.48 2.64
C CYS A 188 6.97 9.42 2.84
N ASP A 189 6.75 10.63 3.36
CA ASP A 189 7.82 11.60 3.64
C ASP A 189 8.78 11.14 4.74
N ALA A 190 8.31 10.24 5.62
CA ALA A 190 9.14 9.57 6.62
C ALA A 190 9.84 8.31 6.07
N GLY A 191 9.72 8.03 4.77
CA GLY A 191 10.32 6.86 4.12
C GLY A 191 9.51 5.58 4.24
N GLN A 192 8.22 5.64 4.59
CA GLN A 192 7.36 4.46 4.58
C GLN A 192 7.00 4.08 3.14
N THR A 193 7.29 2.83 2.74
CA THR A 193 7.02 2.33 1.38
C THR A 193 5.90 1.29 1.34
N ILE A 194 5.75 0.49 2.40
CA ILE A 194 4.60 -0.39 2.60
C ILE A 194 3.68 0.29 3.60
N MET A 195 2.50 0.71 3.11
CA MET A 195 1.48 1.41 3.92
C MET A 195 0.66 0.43 4.77
N HIS A 196 1.37 -0.41 5.50
CA HIS A 196 0.88 -1.27 6.56
C HIS A 196 1.95 -1.21 7.64
N ALA A 197 1.57 -0.76 8.84
CA ALA A 197 2.46 -0.53 9.96
C ALA A 197 3.39 -1.73 10.17
N HIS A 198 4.70 -1.46 10.24
CA HIS A 198 5.69 -2.46 10.54
C HIS A 198 6.79 -1.82 11.39
N ILE A 199 7.11 -2.46 12.50
CA ILE A 199 8.16 -2.00 13.41
C ILE A 199 9.41 -2.80 13.09
N HIS A 200 10.47 -2.09 12.75
CA HIS A 200 11.80 -2.65 12.56
C HIS A 200 12.43 -3.00 13.90
N LEU A 201 12.95 -4.21 14.03
CA LEU A 201 13.83 -4.64 15.11
C LEU A 201 15.17 -5.06 14.49
N ILE A 202 16.16 -4.17 14.59
CA ILE A 202 17.45 -4.30 13.90
C ILE A 202 18.53 -4.62 14.93
N PRO A 203 19.09 -5.85 14.95
CA PRO A 203 20.18 -6.19 15.85
C PRO A 203 21.48 -5.50 15.44
N ARG A 204 22.22 -4.97 16.41
CA ARG A 204 23.45 -4.20 16.21
C ARG A 204 24.65 -4.89 16.83
N ARG A 205 25.79 -4.81 16.14
CA ARG A 205 27.07 -5.41 16.53
C ARG A 205 28.15 -4.32 16.56
N ARG A 206 29.21 -4.54 17.33
CA ARG A 206 30.36 -3.63 17.29
C ARG A 206 30.98 -3.66 15.89
N GLY A 207 31.13 -2.49 15.27
CA GLY A 207 31.77 -2.34 13.95
C GLY A 207 30.85 -2.58 12.74
N ASP A 208 29.54 -2.82 12.94
CA ASP A 208 28.59 -2.95 11.83
C ASP A 208 28.28 -1.61 11.13
N THR A 209 28.73 -0.50 11.70
CA THR A 209 28.73 0.83 11.11
C THR A 209 30.01 1.56 11.53
N ALA A 210 30.56 2.39 10.64
CA ALA A 210 31.78 3.15 10.89
C ALA A 210 31.61 4.16 12.04
N SER A 211 30.44 4.80 12.15
CA SER A 211 30.15 5.76 13.22
C SER A 211 28.71 5.58 13.72
N PRO A 212 28.50 4.91 14.86
CA PRO A 212 27.15 4.69 15.39
C PRO A 212 26.58 5.94 16.09
N ARG A 213 27.42 6.95 16.40
CA ARG A 213 26.99 8.17 17.08
C ARG A 213 25.96 8.90 16.22
N GLY A 214 24.82 9.24 16.82
CA GLY A 214 23.70 9.87 16.12
C GLY A 214 22.50 8.95 15.92
N GLY A 215 22.73 7.64 15.73
CA GLY A 215 21.66 6.63 15.67
C GLY A 215 20.52 7.02 14.72
N VAL A 216 19.32 7.23 15.28
CA VAL A 216 18.10 7.62 14.54
C VAL A 216 18.29 8.87 13.67
N ARG A 217 19.23 9.77 13.98
CA ARG A 217 19.51 10.94 13.13
C ARG A 217 19.99 10.55 11.72
N GLY A 218 20.50 9.34 11.53
CA GLY A 218 20.85 8.78 10.23
C GLY A 218 19.71 8.69 9.23
N VAL A 219 18.45 8.88 9.66
CA VAL A 219 17.29 9.04 8.75
C VAL A 219 17.48 10.18 7.75
N ILE A 220 18.23 11.23 8.14
CA ILE A 220 18.71 12.26 7.22
C ILE A 220 20.25 12.17 7.25
N PRO A 221 20.89 11.53 6.26
CA PRO A 221 22.31 11.19 6.32
C PRO A 221 23.22 12.38 6.67
N GLY A 222 22.97 13.56 6.10
CA GLY A 222 23.73 14.78 6.37
C GLY A 222 23.57 15.35 7.79
N LYS A 223 22.65 14.81 8.61
CA LYS A 223 22.41 15.22 10.00
C LYS A 223 22.74 14.13 11.02
N MET A 224 23.30 13.00 10.58
CA MET A 224 23.61 11.85 11.43
C MET A 224 24.54 12.24 12.57
N SER A 225 25.69 12.83 12.23
CA SER A 225 26.67 13.31 13.20
C SER A 225 26.19 14.58 13.91
N TYR A 226 26.59 14.75 15.16
CA TYR A 226 26.52 16.03 15.85
C TYR A 226 27.66 16.91 15.31
N LEU A 227 27.39 18.19 15.07
CA LEU A 227 28.46 19.14 14.85
C LEU A 227 29.29 19.16 16.14
N GLU A 228 30.61 19.10 16.02
CA GLU A 228 31.47 19.36 17.16
C GLU A 228 31.29 20.84 17.51
N ASP A 229 30.87 21.13 18.74
CA ASP A 229 30.82 22.50 19.25
C ASP A 229 32.28 23.00 19.29
N ASN A 230 32.62 23.93 18.39
CA ASN A 230 33.86 24.72 18.45
C ASN A 230 33.73 25.83 19.49
#